data_AF-A0A929PGL4-F1
#
_entry.id   AF-A0A929PGL4-F1
#
_cell.length_a   1.000
_cell.length_b   1.000
_cell.length_c   1.000
_cell.angle_alpha   90.00
_cell.angle_beta   90.00
_cell.angle_gamma   90.00
#
_symmetry.space_group_name_H-M   'P 1'
#
loop_
_entity.id
_entity.type
_entity.pdbx_description
1 polymer ?
#
loop_
_entity_poly.entity_id
_entity_poly.type
_entity_poly.pdbx_seq_one_letter_code
_entity_poly.pdbx_strand_id
1 'polypeptide(L)'
;MLEIGIVGVGIVGEATAKVLEKHAIIRKNDPARSYRDDISNCDIIFICINEKNIGMTDLSELVKALVELNEKCFFVIRTTV
;
A
#
# COMPACT_ATOMS: atom_id res chain seq x y z
N MET A 1 -1.26 15.56 10.46
CA MET A 1 -0.71 14.24 10.82
C MET A 1 -0.49 13.51 9.52
N LEU A 2 0.61 12.76 9.36
CA LEU A 2 0.93 12.11 8.09
C LEU A 2 -0.11 11.02 7.79
N GLU A 3 -0.62 10.94 6.56
CA GLU A 3 -1.47 9.83 6.09
C GLU A 3 -0.62 8.85 5.27
N ILE A 4 -0.59 7.59 5.70
CA ILE A 4 0.19 6.53 5.06
C ILE A 4 -0.76 5.43 4.56
N GLY A 5 -0.68 5.16 3.26
CA GLY A 5 -1.32 4.00 2.64
C GLY A 5 -0.43 2.75 2.70
N ILE A 6 -1.02 1.60 2.99
CA ILE A 6 -0.38 0.29 2.92
C ILE A 6 -1.18 -0.57 1.94
N VAL A 7 -0.58 -0.93 0.81
CA VAL A 7 -1.16 -1.80 -0.21
C VAL A 7 -0.58 -3.21 -0.06
N GLY A 8 -1.44 -4.18 0.24
CA GLY A 8 -1.06 -5.55 0.59
C GLY A 8 -0.68 -5.67 2.06
N VAL A 9 -1.52 -6.35 2.83
CA VAL A 9 -1.42 -6.48 4.29
C VAL A 9 -1.05 -7.93 4.65
N GLY A 10 -0.06 -8.47 3.95
CA GLY A 10 0.61 -9.72 4.32
C GLY A 10 1.56 -9.52 5.51
N ILE A 11 2.54 -10.40 5.67
CA ILE A 11 3.54 -10.32 6.76
C ILE A 11 4.26 -8.95 6.74
N VAL A 12 4.69 -8.51 5.55
CA VAL A 12 5.45 -7.26 5.39
C VAL A 12 4.58 -6.03 5.62
N GLY A 13 3.40 -5.98 5.01
CA GLY A 13 2.47 -4.84 5.15
C GLY A 13 1.96 -4.67 6.58
N GLU A 14 1.58 -5.76 7.25
CA GLU A 14 1.10 -5.70 8.62
C GLU A 14 2.19 -5.23 9.60
N ALA A 15 3.41 -5.75 9.46
CA ALA A 15 4.54 -5.31 10.28
C ALA A 15 4.86 -3.82 10.05
N THR A 16 4.77 -3.35 8.79
CA THR A 16 4.98 -1.94 8.44
C THR A 16 3.91 -1.05 9.09
N ALA A 17 2.63 -1.42 8.95
CA ALA A 17 1.51 -0.69 9.54
C ALA A 17 1.66 -0.57 11.07
N LYS A 18 1.96 -1.67 11.77
CA LYS A 18 2.07 -1.73 13.23
C LYS A 18 3.16 -0.82 13.81
N VAL A 19 4.23 -0.59 13.06
CA VAL A 19 5.30 0.33 13.49
C VAL A 19 4.88 1.79 13.24
N LEU A 20 4.24 2.06 12.10
CA LEU A 20 3.92 3.41 11.65
C LEU A 20 2.64 3.98 12.28
N GLU A 21 1.70 3.15 12.73
CA GLU A 21 0.43 3.58 13.36
C GLU A 21 0.64 4.43 14.63
N LYS A 22 1.83 4.36 15.24
CA LYS A 22 2.20 5.19 16.39
C LYS A 22 2.55 6.62 16.02
N HIS A 23 2.76 6.89 14.74
CA HIS A 23 3.32 8.15 14.22
C HIS A 23 2.49 8.76 13.09
N ALA A 24 1.54 8.01 12.52
CA ALA A 24 0.77 8.39 11.34
C ALA A 24 -0.63 7.75 11.34
N ILE A 25 -1.52 8.31 10.52
CA ILE A 25 -2.81 7.69 10.20
C ILE A 25 -2.56 6.63 9.13
N ILE A 26 -2.98 5.39 9.39
CA ILE A 26 -2.77 4.27 8.47
C ILE A 26 -4.07 3.97 7.70
N ARG A 27 -3.96 3.89 6.37
CA ARG A 27 -4.99 3.39 5.46
C ARG A 27 -4.53 2.04 4.90
N LYS A 28 -5.30 0.98 5.12
CA LYS A 28 -4.97 -0.37 4.65
C LYS A 28 -5.83 -0.74 3.44
N ASN A 29 -5.18 -1.16 2.36
CA ASN A 29 -5.84 -1.69 1.18
C ASN A 29 -5.33 -3.10 0.87
N ASP A 30 -6.15 -4.09 1.20
CA ASP A 30 -5.93 -5.50 0.90
C ASP A 30 -7.29 -6.21 0.86
N PRO A 31 -7.94 -6.24 -0.32
CA PRO A 31 -9.25 -6.85 -0.49
C PRO A 31 -9.30 -8.33 -0.10
N ALA A 32 -8.18 -9.06 -0.22
CA ALA A 32 -8.10 -10.48 0.13
C ALA A 32 -8.18 -10.71 1.65
N ARG A 33 -7.86 -9.68 2.45
CA ARG A 33 -8.00 -9.69 3.92
C ARG A 33 -9.11 -8.76 4.42
N SER A 34 -10.02 -8.34 3.53
CA SER A 34 -11.14 -7.43 3.81
C SER A 34 -10.75 -6.00 4.23
N TYR A 35 -9.51 -5.57 3.97
CA TYR A 35 -9.11 -4.17 4.11
C TYR A 35 -9.43 -3.42 2.81
N ARG A 36 -10.23 -2.36 2.91
CA ARG A 36 -10.75 -1.60 1.75
C ARG A 36 -10.70 -0.10 1.98
N ASP A 37 -9.74 0.35 2.77
CA ASP A 37 -9.61 1.78 3.03
C ASP A 37 -9.29 2.50 1.72
N ASP A 38 -9.83 3.71 1.59
CA ASP A 38 -9.41 4.62 0.55
C ASP A 38 -7.98 5.07 0.82
N ILE A 39 -7.12 4.86 -0.17
CA ILE A 39 -5.70 5.22 -0.16
C ILE A 39 -5.42 6.43 -1.06
N SER A 40 -6.48 7.11 -1.54
CA SER A 40 -6.35 8.39 -2.21
C SER A 40 -5.81 9.46 -1.24
N ASN A 41 -5.03 10.40 -1.76
CA ASN A 41 -4.46 11.53 -1.02
C ASN A 41 -3.54 11.15 0.16
N CYS A 42 -2.95 9.95 0.16
CA CYS A 42 -1.93 9.59 1.14
C CYS A 42 -0.60 10.31 0.83
N ASP A 43 0.11 10.76 1.88
CA ASP A 43 1.44 11.38 1.74
C ASP A 43 2.48 10.35 1.29
N ILE A 44 2.38 9.13 1.82
CA ILE A 44 3.27 8.00 1.51
C ILE A 44 2.43 6.75 1.26
N ILE A 45 2.75 5.97 0.22
CA ILE A 45 2.12 4.67 -0.03
C ILE A 45 3.20 3.59 -0.06
N PHE A 46 3.10 2.62 0.86
CA PHE A 46 3.91 1.41 0.85
C PHE A 46 3.20 0.31 0.06
N ILE A 47 3.88 -0.23 -0.95
CA ILE A 47 3.39 -1.34 -1.76
C ILE A 47 4.10 -2.62 -1.32
N CYS A 48 3.34 -3.53 -0.71
CA CYS A 48 3.81 -4.75 -0.04
C CYS A 48 3.11 -6.01 -0.57
N ILE A 49 2.69 -6.00 -1.85
CA ILE A 49 2.03 -7.14 -2.50
C ILE A 49 3.03 -8.28 -2.80
N ASN A 50 2.50 -9.49 -3.06
CA ASN A 50 3.31 -10.62 -3.50
C ASN A 50 3.07 -10.89 -5.00
N GLU A 51 4.02 -10.42 -5.82
CA GLU A 51 3.94 -10.48 -7.29
C GLU A 51 3.94 -11.91 -7.87
N LYS A 52 4.39 -12.92 -7.09
CA LYS A 52 4.42 -14.32 -7.54
C LYS A 52 3.04 -15.00 -7.53
N ASN A 53 2.01 -14.31 -7.03
CA ASN A 53 0.67 -14.86 -6.95
C ASN A 53 -0.09 -14.51 -8.23
N ILE A 54 -0.38 -15.49 -9.09
CA ILE A 54 -0.99 -15.32 -10.42
C ILE A 54 -2.35 -14.57 -10.38
N GLY A 55 -3.01 -14.53 -9.21
CA GLY A 55 -4.24 -13.76 -8.99
C GLY A 55 -4.06 -12.31 -8.51
N MET A 56 -2.82 -11.83 -8.33
CA MET A 56 -2.54 -10.44 -7.96
C MET A 56 -2.22 -9.60 -9.20
N THR A 57 -2.69 -8.36 -9.20
CA THR A 57 -2.37 -7.35 -10.22
C THR A 57 -0.85 -7.21 -10.36
N ASP A 58 -0.40 -7.11 -11.61
CA ASP A 58 0.99 -6.80 -11.94
C ASP A 58 1.45 -5.53 -11.18
N LEU A 59 2.66 -5.55 -10.62
CA LEU A 59 3.15 -4.44 -9.82
C LEU A 59 3.19 -3.13 -10.62
N SER A 60 3.54 -3.20 -11.91
CA SER A 60 3.62 -2.04 -12.80
C SER A 60 2.24 -1.45 -13.05
N GLU A 61 1.23 -2.29 -13.29
CA GLU A 61 -0.16 -1.86 -13.46
C GLU A 61 -0.71 -1.22 -12.19
N LEU A 62 -0.43 -1.82 -11.04
CA LEU A 62 -0.82 -1.28 -9.74
C LEU A 62 -0.18 0.08 -9.48
N VAL A 63 1.13 0.19 -9.65
CA VAL A 63 1.86 1.46 -9.45
C VAL A 63 1.30 2.53 -10.38
N LYS A 64 1.04 2.21 -11.66
CA LYS A 64 0.47 3.15 -12.62
C LYS A 64 -0.89 3.67 -12.15
N ALA A 65 -1.80 2.79 -11.74
CA ALA A 65 -3.11 3.18 -11.22
C ALA A 65 -3.00 4.04 -9.96
N LEU A 66 -2.07 3.72 -9.06
CA LEU A 66 -1.86 4.49 -7.83
C LEU A 66 -1.29 5.88 -8.09
N VAL A 67 -0.39 6.03 -9.06
CA VAL A 67 0.16 7.33 -9.49
C VAL A 67 -0.92 8.20 -10.11
N GLU A 68 -1.80 7.61 -10.93
CA GLU A 68 -2.95 8.33 -11.50
C GLU A 68 -3.94 8.82 -10.42
N LEU A 69 -4.11 8.06 -9.34
CA LEU A 69 -4.97 8.42 -8.20
C LEU A 69 -4.31 9.39 -7.22
N ASN A 70 -2.98 9.49 -7.21
CA ASN A 70 -2.23 10.25 -6.21
C ASN A 70 -1.15 11.13 -6.86
N GLU A 71 -1.55 12.32 -7.32
CA GLU A 71 -0.70 13.26 -8.05
C GLU A 71 0.54 13.71 -7.23
N LYS A 72 0.42 13.76 -5.90
CA LYS A 72 1.50 14.16 -4.98
C LYS A 72 1.62 13.16 -3.83
N CYS A 73 2.32 12.05 -4.08
CA CYS A 73 2.56 10.99 -3.09
C CYS A 73 3.99 10.43 -3.24
N PHE A 74 4.61 10.04 -2.12
CA PHE A 74 5.87 9.30 -2.13
C PHE A 74 5.61 7.79 -2.08
N PHE A 75 6.00 7.07 -3.13
CA PHE A 75 5.80 5.63 -3.21
C PHE A 75 7.02 4.86 -2.68
N VAL A 76 6.77 3.85 -1.84
CA VAL A 76 7.78 2.94 -1.32
C VAL A 76 7.44 1.50 -1.71
N ILE A 77 8.19 0.95 -2.65
CA ILE A 77 8.03 -0.44 -3.08
C ILE A 77 8.81 -1.33 -2.11
N ARG A 78 8.09 -2.22 -1.42
CA ARG A 78 8.62 -3.23 -0.50
C ARG A 78 8.37 -4.66 -0.96
N THR A 79 7.64 -4.83 -2.04
CA THR A 79 7.59 -6.07 -2.82
C THR A 79 9.00 -6.44 -3.30
N THR A 80 9.34 -7.72 -3.28
CA THR A 80 10.58 -8.21 -3.89
C THR A 80 10.45 -8.08 -5.40
N VAL A 81 11.28 -7.22 -6.00
CA VAL A 81 11.37 -6.98 -7.45
C VAL A 81 12.58 -7.67 -8.07
#